data_AF-A0A6I2GKX4-F1
#
_entry.id   AF-A0A6I2GKX4-F1
#
_cell.length_a   1.000
_cell.length_b   1.000
_cell.length_c   1.000
_cell.angle_alpha   90.00
_cell.angle_beta   90.00
_cell.angle_gamma   90.00
#
_symmetry.space_group_name_H-M   'P 1'
#
loop_
_entity.id
_entity.type
_entity.pdbx_description
1 polymer ?
#
loop_
_entity_poly.entity_id
_entity_poly.type
_entity_poly.pdbx_seq_one_letter_code
_entity_poly.pdbx_strand_id
1 'polypeptide(L)'
;MRLHPLRRPLMVYDGDCGFCRRWVARWRTQTGARVRYAPQQLLPLWLLGIRRADARRSVQLVEPSGRVTQGARAVFRSLLYARAPAVRLAARAGLLPGVRGLAELAYRQVARHRMAASRLERRVLRGARASSHRQVRWLFLRLLGGVYLIAFTSLGRQVRGLYGARGIAPVQELLDDLEPRLGKERLTRVPSIFWLTGASDRALVNGTRAGQLLALALVANVAPRASLAALWALYLSYASTGRAFLSFQWDVLLLETSAHALLVAPGGLRPGMGEREPSALDLALMRWLVFKLYFESGLAKLQSGDRTWRDLTAMAIHHETTPLPTRLGWHAHQLPLRAQKASTAVTLALETAAPFLSFLPRPLRLAGFWSFTGLQAGIAATGNYGFFNLLSAVMGVWLLDDHALARWVPEPAPARPTRAWRHGAKALVAAPLVALSLRELGARFDRPRNPPAWLDRLAQWAAPLRSVNGYGLFSVMTLERPEIEIEGSNDGVTWRAYPMRYKPGPLNRPPRWVAPHQPRLDWQLWFAALSSPPGWFLALLGRLLEGSPEVLALFESNPFPEGPPKMVRATLYKYRMSDRATRQATGAWWKRERVGLYVAPSMLSPDEPTPPNPFTGLHWPRAQA
;
A
#
# COMPACT_ATOMS: atom_id res chain seq x y z
N MET A 1 22.76 -53.00 -26.24
CA MET A 1 21.43 -53.49 -25.80
C MET A 1 20.50 -52.28 -25.67
N ARG A 2 19.61 -52.04 -26.67
CA ARG A 2 18.72 -50.86 -26.68
C ARG A 2 17.51 -51.14 -25.77
N LEU A 3 17.29 -50.28 -24.78
CA LEU A 3 16.10 -50.26 -23.91
C LEU A 3 14.80 -50.36 -24.74
N HIS A 4 13.87 -51.22 -24.32
CA HIS A 4 12.48 -51.15 -24.80
C HIS A 4 11.95 -49.71 -24.58
N PRO A 5 11.33 -49.09 -25.59
CA PRO A 5 10.84 -47.72 -25.46
C PRO A 5 9.76 -47.65 -24.39
N LEU A 6 9.98 -46.81 -23.37
CA LEU A 6 9.00 -46.57 -22.32
C LEU A 6 7.74 -45.95 -22.94
N ARG A 7 6.58 -46.62 -22.81
CA ARG A 7 5.29 -46.07 -23.27
C ARG A 7 4.87 -44.78 -22.55
N ARG A 8 5.41 -44.54 -21.34
CA ARG A 8 5.12 -43.36 -20.51
C ARG A 8 6.37 -42.93 -19.75
N PRO A 9 6.56 -41.62 -19.45
CA PRO A 9 7.66 -41.16 -18.64
C PRO A 9 7.72 -41.87 -17.28
N LEU A 10 8.92 -42.29 -16.86
CA LEU A 10 9.18 -42.94 -15.58
C LEU A 10 9.98 -41.99 -14.68
N MET A 11 9.39 -41.63 -13.55
CA MET A 11 10.06 -40.89 -12.49
C MET A 11 10.58 -41.83 -11.41
N VAL A 12 11.90 -41.86 -11.25
CA VAL A 12 12.62 -42.66 -10.26
C VAL A 12 12.94 -41.78 -9.05
N TYR A 13 12.69 -42.30 -7.85
CA TYR A 13 12.89 -41.57 -6.60
C TYR A 13 13.41 -42.50 -5.49
N ASP A 14 13.87 -41.92 -4.39
CA ASP A 14 14.33 -42.69 -3.22
C ASP A 14 13.15 -43.18 -2.37
N GLY A 15 12.90 -44.49 -2.37
CA GLY A 15 11.78 -45.13 -1.67
C GLY A 15 11.85 -45.07 -0.15
N ASP A 16 13.06 -45.00 0.42
CA ASP A 16 13.28 -44.92 1.87
C ASP A 16 13.14 -43.48 2.40
N CYS A 17 13.17 -42.50 1.50
CA CYS A 17 13.03 -41.10 1.84
C CYS A 17 11.56 -40.70 1.99
N GLY A 18 11.11 -40.54 3.24
CA GLY A 18 9.75 -40.09 3.55
C GLY A 18 9.35 -38.75 2.91
N PHE A 19 10.31 -37.85 2.70
CA PHE A 19 10.11 -36.58 1.96
C PHE A 19 9.84 -36.82 0.48
N CYS A 20 10.65 -37.66 -0.18
CA CYS A 20 10.47 -38.01 -1.60
C CYS A 20 9.12 -38.69 -1.83
N ARG A 21 8.73 -39.64 -0.97
CA ARG A 21 7.43 -40.33 -1.05
C ARG A 21 6.24 -39.37 -1.05
N ARG A 22 6.23 -38.37 -0.15
CA ARG A 22 5.15 -37.38 -0.07
C ARG A 22 5.08 -36.46 -1.29
N TRP A 23 6.22 -35.98 -1.77
CA TRP A 23 6.27 -35.15 -2.97
C TRP A 23 5.85 -35.91 -4.23
N VAL A 24 6.28 -37.16 -4.36
CA VAL A 24 5.84 -38.06 -5.42
C VAL A 24 4.33 -38.29 -5.35
N ALA A 25 3.76 -38.50 -4.16
CA ALA A 25 2.31 -38.62 -4.00
C ALA A 25 1.58 -37.35 -4.49
N ARG A 26 2.10 -36.15 -4.19
CA ARG A 26 1.54 -34.88 -4.69
C ARG A 26 1.68 -34.71 -6.20
N TRP A 27 2.83 -35.04 -6.79
CA TRP A 27 2.98 -34.95 -8.24
C TRP A 27 2.09 -35.97 -8.95
N ARG A 28 1.91 -37.15 -8.37
CA ARG A 28 1.00 -38.19 -8.88
C ARG A 28 -0.46 -37.70 -8.94
N THR A 29 -0.94 -36.87 -8.00
CA THR A 29 -2.30 -36.30 -8.12
C THR A 29 -2.42 -35.32 -9.29
N GLN A 30 -1.34 -34.63 -9.67
CA GLN A 30 -1.35 -33.68 -10.79
C GLN A 30 -1.16 -34.36 -12.16
N THR A 31 -0.28 -35.35 -12.25
CA THR A 31 0.05 -36.07 -13.49
C THR A 31 -0.89 -37.25 -13.75
N GLY A 32 -1.54 -37.79 -12.71
CA GLY A 32 -2.31 -39.03 -12.80
C GLY A 32 -1.47 -40.18 -13.38
N ALA A 33 -2.10 -41.02 -14.20
CA ALA A 33 -1.47 -42.17 -14.85
C ALA A 33 -0.52 -41.81 -16.02
N ARG A 34 -0.33 -40.52 -16.34
CA ARG A 34 0.53 -40.06 -17.46
C ARG A 34 2.02 -40.13 -17.15
N VAL A 35 2.40 -40.13 -15.87
CA VAL A 35 3.78 -40.34 -15.41
C VAL A 35 3.78 -41.53 -14.45
N ARG A 36 4.65 -42.51 -14.70
CA ARG A 36 4.87 -43.65 -13.80
C ARG A 36 5.87 -43.24 -12.74
N TYR A 37 5.65 -43.61 -11.49
CA TYR A 37 6.59 -43.33 -10.39
C TYR A 37 7.01 -44.64 -9.75
N ALA A 38 8.31 -44.89 -9.63
CA ALA A 38 8.83 -46.10 -9.00
C ALA A 38 10.04 -45.80 -8.10
N PRO A 39 10.15 -46.47 -6.95
CA PRO A 39 11.32 -46.33 -6.08
C PRO A 39 12.55 -46.96 -6.75
N GLN A 40 13.72 -46.36 -6.55
CA GLN A 40 14.98 -46.82 -7.12
C GLN A 40 15.35 -48.24 -6.66
N GLN A 41 14.90 -48.65 -5.47
CA GLN A 41 15.13 -49.95 -4.86
C GLN A 41 14.55 -51.11 -5.68
N LEU A 42 13.50 -50.85 -6.47
CA LEU A 42 12.78 -51.85 -7.28
C LEU A 42 13.19 -51.85 -8.76
N LEU A 43 14.21 -51.06 -9.14
CA LEU A 43 14.56 -50.86 -10.54
C LEU A 43 16.02 -51.21 -10.84
N PRO A 44 16.30 -51.92 -11.94
CA PRO A 44 17.66 -52.07 -12.46
C PRO A 44 18.12 -50.75 -13.10
N LEU A 45 18.66 -49.83 -12.28
CA LEU A 45 19.03 -48.46 -12.70
C LEU A 45 20.03 -48.40 -13.87
N TRP A 46 20.92 -49.39 -13.98
CA TRP A 46 21.91 -49.48 -15.05
C TRP A 46 21.25 -49.67 -16.41
N LEU A 47 20.12 -50.40 -16.49
CA LEU A 47 19.36 -50.54 -17.73
C LEU A 47 18.82 -49.18 -18.17
N LEU A 48 18.44 -48.31 -17.22
CA LEU A 48 17.86 -46.98 -17.48
C LEU A 48 18.91 -45.89 -17.75
N GLY A 49 20.21 -46.22 -17.79
CA GLY A 49 21.29 -45.24 -17.94
C GLY A 49 21.47 -44.32 -16.72
N ILE A 50 21.01 -44.74 -15.54
CA ILE A 50 21.06 -43.97 -14.30
C ILE A 50 22.14 -44.55 -13.38
N ARG A 51 23.13 -43.74 -12.99
CA ARG A 51 24.11 -44.15 -11.97
C ARG A 51 23.47 -44.17 -10.59
N ARG A 52 23.80 -45.17 -9.77
CA ARG A 52 23.28 -45.31 -8.39
C ARG A 52 23.54 -44.07 -7.52
N ALA A 53 24.70 -43.43 -7.68
CA ALA A 53 25.03 -42.19 -6.95
C ALA A 53 24.09 -41.03 -7.31
N ASP A 54 23.71 -40.91 -8.58
CA ASP A 54 22.84 -39.84 -9.08
C ASP A 54 21.36 -40.05 -8.67
N ALA A 55 20.91 -41.31 -8.62
CA ALA A 55 19.58 -41.68 -8.13
C ALA A 55 19.40 -41.44 -6.62
N ARG A 56 20.46 -41.62 -5.83
CA ARG A 56 20.46 -41.29 -4.39
C ARG A 56 20.46 -39.78 -4.12
N ARG A 57 21.10 -38.99 -5.00
CA ARG A 57 21.24 -37.54 -4.84
C ARG A 57 19.99 -36.77 -5.26
N SER A 58 19.29 -37.23 -6.29
CA SER A 58 18.14 -36.51 -6.84
C SER A 58 17.17 -37.44 -7.55
N VAL A 59 15.91 -37.00 -7.64
CA VAL A 59 14.90 -37.66 -8.49
C VAL A 59 15.33 -37.62 -9.96
N GLN A 60 15.01 -38.69 -10.68
CA GLN A 60 15.36 -38.87 -12.08
C GLN A 60 14.08 -39.04 -12.90
N LEU A 61 13.99 -38.44 -14.08
CA LEU A 61 12.90 -38.64 -15.02
C LEU A 61 13.48 -39.21 -16.31
N VAL A 62 13.00 -40.40 -16.68
CA VAL A 62 13.29 -41.06 -17.96
C VAL A 62 12.08 -40.84 -18.87
N GLU A 63 12.26 -40.10 -19.96
CA GLU A 63 11.21 -39.84 -20.94
C GLU A 63 11.12 -40.96 -22.00
N PRO A 64 9.98 -41.11 -22.70
CA PRO A 64 9.84 -42.09 -23.79
C PRO A 64 10.92 -41.99 -24.88
N SER A 65 11.49 -40.80 -25.08
CA SER A 65 12.59 -40.55 -26.00
C SER A 65 13.95 -41.10 -25.54
N GLY A 66 14.01 -41.74 -24.36
CA GLY A 66 15.26 -42.19 -23.73
C GLY A 66 16.04 -41.07 -23.02
N ARG A 67 15.54 -39.82 -23.05
CA ARG A 67 16.18 -38.70 -22.35
C ARG A 67 16.03 -38.86 -20.84
N VAL A 68 17.16 -38.82 -20.14
CA VAL A 68 17.20 -38.77 -18.68
C VAL A 68 17.43 -37.33 -18.21
N THR A 69 16.62 -36.87 -17.27
CA THR A 69 16.80 -35.58 -16.59
C THR A 69 16.74 -35.79 -15.08
N GLN A 70 17.40 -34.90 -14.33
CA GLN A 70 17.53 -35.01 -12.88
C GLN A 70 17.09 -33.73 -12.15
N GLY A 71 16.92 -33.82 -10.83
CA GLY A 71 16.75 -32.65 -9.97
C GLY A 71 15.45 -31.87 -10.23
N ALA A 72 15.52 -30.54 -10.12
CA ALA A 72 14.37 -29.67 -10.36
C ALA A 72 13.88 -29.76 -11.81
N ARG A 73 14.79 -29.93 -12.78
CA ARG A 73 14.47 -30.10 -14.19
C ARG A 73 13.62 -31.34 -14.45
N ALA A 74 13.92 -32.46 -13.77
CA ALA A 74 13.10 -33.68 -13.83
C ALA A 74 11.67 -33.43 -13.34
N VAL A 75 11.54 -32.67 -12.24
CA VAL A 75 10.22 -32.30 -11.67
C VAL A 75 9.42 -31.43 -12.63
N PHE A 76 10.00 -30.35 -13.16
CA PHE A 76 9.25 -29.49 -14.09
C PHE A 76 8.88 -30.21 -15.38
N ARG A 77 9.76 -31.06 -15.93
CA ARG A 77 9.42 -31.87 -17.11
C ARG A 77 8.30 -32.87 -16.83
N SER A 78 8.27 -33.51 -15.67
CA SER A 78 7.17 -34.43 -15.33
C SER A 78 5.83 -33.70 -15.20
N LEU A 79 5.85 -32.46 -14.68
CA LEU A 79 4.65 -31.62 -14.54
C LEU A 79 4.13 -31.05 -15.87
N LEU A 80 4.90 -31.09 -16.97
CA LEU A 80 4.36 -30.80 -18.31
C LEU A 80 3.26 -31.80 -18.72
N TYR A 81 3.26 -33.00 -18.13
CA TYR A 81 2.23 -34.02 -18.35
C TYR A 81 1.01 -33.85 -17.43
N ALA A 82 0.97 -32.80 -16.59
CA ALA A 82 -0.15 -32.55 -15.67
C ALA A 82 -1.48 -32.33 -16.39
N ARG A 83 -2.59 -32.72 -15.73
CA ARG A 83 -3.95 -32.57 -16.24
C ARG A 83 -4.35 -31.10 -16.37
N ALA A 84 -4.00 -30.29 -15.37
CA ALA A 84 -4.37 -28.87 -15.30
C ALA A 84 -3.48 -27.98 -16.22
N PRO A 85 -4.07 -27.13 -17.08
CA PRO A 85 -3.32 -26.21 -17.95
C PRO A 85 -2.41 -25.24 -17.18
N ALA A 86 -2.88 -24.73 -16.03
CA ALA A 86 -2.12 -23.80 -15.19
C ALA A 86 -0.83 -24.42 -14.66
N VAL A 87 -0.87 -25.71 -14.26
CA VAL A 87 0.31 -26.45 -13.80
C VAL A 87 1.32 -26.63 -14.95
N ARG A 88 0.84 -26.91 -16.16
CA ARG A 88 1.71 -26.99 -17.34
C ARG A 88 2.37 -25.65 -17.66
N LEU A 89 1.64 -24.54 -17.53
CA LEU A 89 2.19 -23.20 -17.74
C LEU A 89 3.27 -22.87 -16.69
N ALA A 90 3.00 -23.17 -15.41
CA ALA A 90 3.99 -23.01 -14.34
C ALA A 90 5.23 -23.88 -14.56
N ALA A 91 5.05 -25.12 -15.03
CA ALA A 91 6.14 -26.01 -15.39
C ALA A 91 6.99 -25.47 -16.55
N ARG A 92 6.36 -24.89 -17.58
CA ARG A 92 7.06 -24.20 -18.68
C ARG A 92 7.87 -23.00 -18.17
N ALA A 93 7.28 -22.17 -17.30
CA ALA A 93 7.98 -21.06 -16.68
C ALA A 93 9.17 -21.53 -15.82
N GLY A 94 9.02 -22.63 -15.08
CA GLY A 94 10.09 -23.26 -14.30
C GLY A 94 11.27 -23.78 -15.13
N LEU A 95 11.07 -24.03 -16.43
CA LEU A 95 12.11 -24.48 -17.35
C LEU A 95 12.88 -23.32 -18.02
N LEU A 96 12.46 -22.07 -17.82
CA LEU A 96 13.19 -20.90 -18.32
C LEU A 96 14.61 -20.85 -17.72
N PRO A 97 15.65 -20.44 -18.48
CA PRO A 97 17.05 -20.58 -18.04
C PRO A 97 17.36 -20.03 -16.65
N GLY A 98 16.88 -18.82 -16.33
CA GLY A 98 17.10 -18.19 -15.02
C GLY A 98 16.34 -18.85 -13.87
N VAL A 99 15.04 -19.14 -14.07
CA VAL A 99 14.19 -19.79 -13.06
C VAL A 99 14.69 -21.21 -12.77
N ARG A 100 15.07 -21.94 -13.80
CA ARG A 100 15.64 -23.29 -13.70
C ARG A 100 16.93 -23.29 -12.88
N GLY A 101 17.83 -22.31 -13.10
CA GLY A 101 19.08 -22.20 -12.35
C GLY A 101 18.85 -22.03 -10.84
N LEU A 102 17.95 -21.12 -10.48
CA LEU A 102 17.54 -20.89 -9.08
C LEU A 102 16.84 -22.12 -8.49
N ALA A 103 15.95 -22.76 -9.25
CA ALA A 103 15.22 -23.94 -8.81
C ALA A 103 16.15 -25.13 -8.57
N GLU A 104 17.19 -25.32 -9.39
CA GLU A 104 18.22 -26.35 -9.16
C GLU A 104 19.10 -26.04 -7.95
N LEU A 105 19.42 -24.77 -7.70
CA LEU A 105 20.14 -24.36 -6.50
C LEU A 105 19.32 -24.66 -5.24
N ALA A 106 18.04 -24.26 -5.24
CA ALA A 106 17.11 -24.56 -4.16
C ALA A 106 16.90 -26.06 -3.97
N TYR A 107 16.72 -26.82 -5.07
CA TYR A 107 16.56 -28.27 -5.04
C TYR A 107 17.79 -28.95 -4.43
N ARG A 108 19.01 -28.57 -4.85
CA ARG A 108 20.26 -29.10 -4.27
C ARG A 108 20.36 -28.82 -2.78
N GLN A 109 19.98 -27.63 -2.33
CA GLN A 109 20.00 -27.29 -0.91
C GLN A 109 19.00 -28.13 -0.10
N VAL A 110 17.79 -28.32 -0.63
CA VAL A 110 16.74 -29.18 -0.04
C VAL A 110 17.17 -30.65 -0.02
N ALA A 111 17.76 -31.14 -1.11
CA ALA A 111 18.24 -32.51 -1.23
C ALA A 111 19.37 -32.80 -0.24
N ARG A 112 20.32 -31.87 -0.08
CA ARG A 112 21.41 -31.94 0.92
C ARG A 112 20.87 -31.98 2.36
N HIS A 113 19.77 -31.29 2.63
CA HIS A 113 19.19 -31.18 3.98
C HIS A 113 17.83 -31.90 4.11
N ARG A 114 17.64 -33.03 3.41
CA ARG A 114 16.34 -33.74 3.29
C ARG A 114 15.62 -34.05 4.61
N MET A 115 16.35 -34.33 5.69
CA MET A 115 15.77 -34.59 7.02
C MET A 115 15.29 -33.31 7.72
N ALA A 116 16.03 -32.22 7.60
CA ALA A 116 15.61 -30.91 8.08
C ALA A 116 14.46 -30.36 7.23
N ALA A 117 14.54 -30.49 5.90
CA ALA A 117 13.46 -30.16 4.97
C ALA A 117 12.19 -30.96 5.24
N SER A 118 12.28 -32.26 5.59
CA SER A 118 11.13 -33.07 6.01
C SER A 118 10.53 -32.62 7.33
N ARG A 119 11.34 -32.15 8.30
CA ARG A 119 10.84 -31.60 9.57
C ARG A 119 10.14 -30.25 9.33
N LEU A 120 10.75 -29.39 8.54
CA LEU A 120 10.19 -28.10 8.13
C LEU A 120 8.90 -28.29 7.32
N GLU A 121 8.88 -29.20 6.35
CA GLU A 121 7.70 -29.53 5.55
C GLU A 121 6.53 -29.98 6.45
N ARG A 122 6.80 -30.86 7.42
CA ARG A 122 5.77 -31.32 8.37
C ARG A 122 5.24 -30.17 9.24
N ARG A 123 6.05 -29.17 9.57
CA ARG A 123 5.60 -27.99 10.32
C ARG A 123 4.89 -26.97 9.43
N VAL A 124 5.35 -26.79 8.18
CA VAL A 124 4.90 -25.73 7.25
C VAL A 124 3.70 -26.14 6.40
N LEU A 125 3.57 -27.43 6.05
CA LEU A 125 2.55 -27.97 5.14
C LEU A 125 1.56 -28.93 5.83
N ARG A 126 1.55 -28.99 7.17
CA ARG A 126 0.52 -29.71 7.92
C ARG A 126 -0.85 -29.08 7.60
N GLY A 127 -1.75 -29.87 7.03
CA GLY A 127 -3.13 -29.46 6.81
C GLY A 127 -3.36 -28.53 5.60
N ALA A 128 -2.66 -28.74 4.48
CA ALA A 128 -2.98 -28.09 3.20
C ALA A 128 -4.37 -28.54 2.65
N ARG A 129 -5.44 -28.24 3.39
CA ARG A 129 -6.82 -28.21 2.89
C ARG A 129 -6.95 -27.03 1.93
N ALA A 130 -7.86 -27.13 0.96
CA ALA A 130 -8.27 -25.98 0.18
C ALA A 130 -8.85 -24.94 1.15
N SER A 131 -8.12 -23.85 1.39
CA SER A 131 -8.54 -22.79 2.29
C SER A 131 -9.61 -21.94 1.60
N SER A 132 -10.81 -21.92 2.17
CA SER A 132 -11.88 -20.97 1.83
C SER A 132 -11.49 -19.54 2.22
N HIS A 133 -12.00 -18.53 1.50
CA HIS A 133 -11.71 -17.10 1.76
C HIS A 133 -12.97 -16.21 1.72
N ARG A 134 -14.15 -16.80 1.90
CA ARG A 134 -15.41 -16.05 1.85
C ARG A 134 -15.62 -15.19 3.09
N GLN A 135 -15.25 -15.71 4.27
CA GLN A 135 -15.27 -14.92 5.50
C GLN A 135 -14.22 -13.82 5.45
N VAL A 136 -13.01 -14.12 4.94
CA VAL A 136 -11.95 -13.13 4.71
C VAL A 136 -12.45 -11.99 3.83
N ARG A 137 -13.05 -12.29 2.67
CA ARG A 137 -13.64 -11.27 1.79
C ARG A 137 -14.71 -10.44 2.50
N TRP A 138 -15.61 -11.10 3.22
CA TRP A 138 -16.74 -10.49 3.91
C TRP A 138 -16.28 -9.52 5.01
N LEU A 139 -15.27 -9.92 5.79
CA LEU A 139 -14.65 -9.10 6.82
C LEU A 139 -13.89 -7.92 6.19
N PHE A 140 -13.05 -8.20 5.19
CA PHE A 140 -12.25 -7.19 4.50
C PHE A 140 -13.12 -6.04 3.95
N LEU A 141 -14.24 -6.34 3.28
CA LEU A 141 -15.12 -5.31 2.73
C LEU A 141 -15.74 -4.42 3.81
N ARG A 142 -16.08 -4.99 4.97
CA ARG A 142 -16.60 -4.22 6.12
C ARG A 142 -15.56 -3.30 6.71
N LEU A 143 -14.36 -3.84 6.91
CA LEU A 143 -13.25 -3.06 7.43
C LEU A 143 -12.87 -1.93 6.45
N LEU A 144 -12.88 -2.21 5.15
CA LEU A 144 -12.69 -1.18 4.11
C LEU A 144 -13.80 -0.12 4.14
N GLY A 145 -15.05 -0.52 4.37
CA GLY A 145 -16.16 0.40 4.63
C GLY A 145 -15.89 1.27 5.86
N GLY A 146 -15.37 0.70 6.95
CA GLY A 146 -14.95 1.46 8.13
C GLY A 146 -13.84 2.48 7.83
N VAL A 147 -12.85 2.11 7.00
CA VAL A 147 -11.80 3.04 6.54
C VAL A 147 -12.41 4.19 5.73
N TYR A 148 -13.33 3.90 4.82
CA TYR A 148 -14.03 4.95 4.06
C TYR A 148 -14.85 5.88 4.96
N LEU A 149 -15.54 5.34 5.96
CA LEU A 149 -16.29 6.13 6.93
C LEU A 149 -15.38 7.12 7.66
N ILE A 150 -14.23 6.63 8.12
CA ILE A 150 -13.19 7.47 8.74
C ILE A 150 -12.69 8.53 7.75
N ALA A 151 -12.35 8.15 6.52
CA ALA A 151 -11.80 9.05 5.51
C ALA A 151 -12.79 10.19 5.17
N PHE A 152 -14.06 9.86 4.94
CA PHE A 152 -15.09 10.86 4.65
C PHE A 152 -15.48 11.71 5.86
N THR A 153 -15.52 11.15 7.07
CA THR A 153 -15.73 11.94 8.29
C THR A 153 -14.56 12.88 8.56
N SER A 154 -13.33 12.43 8.32
CA SER A 154 -12.12 13.25 8.41
C SER A 154 -12.15 14.40 7.41
N LEU A 155 -12.54 14.13 6.16
CA LEU A 155 -12.65 15.12 5.11
C LEU A 155 -13.80 16.10 5.38
N GLY A 156 -14.98 15.61 5.77
CA GLY A 156 -16.18 16.42 6.01
C GLY A 156 -15.98 17.51 7.06
N ARG A 157 -15.11 17.30 8.06
CA ARG A 157 -14.75 18.33 9.06
C ARG A 157 -13.92 19.49 8.51
N GLN A 158 -13.26 19.30 7.37
CA GLN A 158 -12.30 20.25 6.81
C GLN A 158 -12.72 20.75 5.43
N VAL A 159 -13.71 20.11 4.79
CA VAL A 159 -14.02 20.29 3.36
C VAL A 159 -14.34 21.75 3.00
N ARG A 160 -15.03 22.49 3.88
CA ARG A 160 -15.37 23.90 3.62
C ARG A 160 -14.14 24.81 3.70
N GLY A 161 -13.33 24.67 4.75
CA GLY A 161 -12.09 25.45 4.90
C GLY A 161 -11.06 25.14 3.82
N LEU A 162 -11.01 23.89 3.33
CA LEU A 162 -10.06 23.51 2.28
C LEU A 162 -10.57 23.88 0.88
N TYR A 163 -11.84 23.62 0.57
CA TYR A 163 -12.34 23.55 -0.80
C TYR A 163 -13.61 24.34 -1.10
N GLY A 164 -14.26 24.90 -0.06
CA GLY A 164 -15.44 25.74 -0.24
C GLY A 164 -15.11 27.05 -0.95
N ALA A 165 -16.14 27.82 -1.31
CA ALA A 165 -15.99 29.09 -2.02
C ALA A 165 -15.11 30.11 -1.29
N ARG A 166 -15.11 30.08 0.06
CA ARG A 166 -14.22 30.90 0.92
C ARG A 166 -13.05 30.10 1.51
N GLY A 167 -12.80 28.90 0.98
CA GLY A 167 -11.72 28.02 1.42
C GLY A 167 -10.35 28.41 0.86
N ILE A 168 -9.34 27.65 1.25
CA ILE A 168 -7.94 27.84 0.80
C ILE A 168 -7.79 27.58 -0.70
N ALA A 169 -8.46 26.54 -1.21
CA ALA A 169 -8.37 26.11 -2.61
C ALA A 169 -9.77 25.78 -3.15
N PRO A 170 -10.59 26.80 -3.48
CA PRO A 170 -11.96 26.62 -3.92
C PRO A 170 -12.05 25.68 -5.13
N VAL A 171 -12.82 24.60 -5.01
CA VAL A 171 -12.92 23.61 -6.09
C VAL A 171 -13.73 24.13 -7.28
N GLN A 172 -14.75 24.96 -7.04
CA GLN A 172 -15.54 25.54 -8.14
C GLN A 172 -14.66 26.40 -9.05
N GLU A 173 -13.86 27.29 -8.49
CA GLU A 173 -12.91 28.13 -9.25
C GLU A 173 -11.92 27.29 -10.06
N LEU A 174 -11.46 26.17 -9.50
CA LEU A 174 -10.59 25.24 -10.22
C LEU A 174 -11.31 24.61 -11.42
N LEU A 175 -12.57 24.21 -11.27
CA LEU A 175 -13.33 23.60 -12.37
C LEU A 175 -13.60 24.64 -13.47
N ASP A 176 -13.97 25.86 -13.09
CA ASP A 176 -14.26 26.96 -14.01
C ASP A 176 -13.01 27.35 -14.82
N ASP A 177 -11.82 27.35 -14.21
CA ASP A 177 -10.53 27.61 -14.90
C ASP A 177 -10.12 26.47 -15.85
N LEU A 178 -10.42 25.21 -15.48
CA LEU A 178 -10.02 24.05 -16.25
C LEU A 178 -10.99 23.67 -17.37
N GLU A 179 -12.28 23.98 -17.23
CA GLU A 179 -13.31 23.66 -18.21
C GLU A 179 -12.97 24.16 -19.63
N PRO A 180 -12.65 25.44 -19.85
CA PRO A 180 -12.31 25.93 -21.19
C PRO A 180 -10.98 25.37 -21.71
N ARG A 181 -10.03 25.02 -20.82
CA ARG A 181 -8.70 24.50 -21.19
C ARG A 181 -8.72 23.02 -21.59
N LEU A 182 -9.54 22.22 -20.92
CA LEU A 182 -9.57 20.76 -21.11
C LEU A 182 -10.67 20.31 -22.07
N GLY A 183 -11.76 21.07 -22.21
CA GLY A 183 -12.90 20.74 -23.07
C GLY A 183 -13.36 19.29 -22.85
N LYS A 184 -13.29 18.46 -23.91
CA LYS A 184 -13.73 17.05 -23.87
C LYS A 184 -12.81 16.15 -23.04
N GLU A 185 -11.56 16.52 -22.81
CA GLU A 185 -10.61 15.73 -22.01
C GLU A 185 -10.80 15.90 -20.50
N ARG A 186 -11.72 16.76 -20.05
CA ARG A 186 -11.92 17.06 -18.62
C ARG A 186 -12.18 15.81 -17.77
N LEU A 187 -12.97 14.86 -18.27
CA LEU A 187 -13.33 13.64 -17.56
C LEU A 187 -12.19 12.61 -17.52
N THR A 188 -11.29 12.62 -18.50
CA THR A 188 -10.15 11.70 -18.54
C THR A 188 -8.97 12.25 -17.72
N ARG A 189 -8.75 13.56 -17.74
CA ARG A 189 -7.64 14.23 -17.02
C ARG A 189 -7.97 14.52 -15.56
N VAL A 190 -9.22 14.87 -15.25
CA VAL A 190 -9.72 15.21 -13.91
C VAL A 190 -11.02 14.45 -13.67
N PRO A 191 -10.98 13.12 -13.47
CA PRO A 191 -12.19 12.32 -13.28
C PRO A 191 -12.89 12.76 -11.99
N SER A 192 -14.08 13.37 -12.14
CA SER A 192 -14.85 13.93 -11.04
C SER A 192 -16.33 14.04 -11.37
N ILE A 193 -17.20 13.70 -10.41
CA ILE A 193 -18.63 13.95 -10.51
C ILE A 193 -18.98 15.44 -10.40
N PHE A 194 -18.07 16.27 -9.87
CA PHE A 194 -18.29 17.70 -9.69
C PHE A 194 -18.39 18.48 -11.00
N TRP A 195 -17.93 17.91 -12.12
CA TRP A 195 -18.21 18.43 -13.46
C TRP A 195 -19.70 18.45 -13.81
N LEU A 196 -20.49 17.55 -13.22
CA LEU A 196 -21.93 17.42 -13.48
C LEU A 196 -22.76 18.15 -12.43
N THR A 197 -22.34 18.11 -11.16
CA THR A 197 -23.11 18.66 -10.04
C THR A 197 -22.72 20.09 -9.68
N GLY A 198 -21.61 20.59 -10.23
CA GLY A 198 -20.88 21.71 -9.63
C GLY A 198 -20.25 21.34 -8.29
N ALA A 199 -19.49 22.27 -7.72
CA ALA A 199 -18.74 22.13 -6.47
C ALA A 199 -19.10 23.23 -5.45
N SER A 200 -20.38 23.56 -5.33
CA SER A 200 -20.86 24.44 -4.24
C SER A 200 -20.53 23.87 -2.86
N ASP A 201 -20.46 24.73 -1.84
CA ASP A 201 -20.25 24.33 -0.44
C ASP A 201 -21.22 23.22 0.01
N ARG A 202 -22.49 23.32 -0.39
CA ARG A 202 -23.51 22.31 -0.09
C ARG A 202 -23.21 21.00 -0.82
N ALA A 203 -22.82 21.04 -2.09
CA ALA A 203 -22.46 19.85 -2.86
C ALA A 203 -21.24 19.13 -2.25
N LEU A 204 -20.22 19.88 -1.82
CA LEU A 204 -19.03 19.34 -1.15
C LEU A 204 -19.40 18.72 0.22
N VAL A 205 -20.20 19.38 1.04
CA VAL A 205 -20.63 18.77 2.32
C VAL A 205 -21.50 17.53 2.08
N ASN A 206 -22.48 17.61 1.18
CA ASN A 206 -23.36 16.50 0.86
C ASN A 206 -22.61 15.32 0.25
N GLY A 207 -21.58 15.55 -0.56
CA GLY A 207 -20.72 14.49 -1.07
C GLY A 207 -20.01 13.75 0.06
N THR A 208 -19.47 14.44 1.07
CA THR A 208 -18.87 13.74 2.22
C THR A 208 -19.89 12.92 3.02
N ARG A 209 -21.12 13.42 3.19
CA ARG A 209 -22.23 12.69 3.83
C ARG A 209 -22.67 11.47 3.02
N ALA A 210 -22.79 11.61 1.69
CA ALA A 210 -23.08 10.49 0.80
C ALA A 210 -21.99 9.41 0.92
N GLY A 211 -20.72 9.81 0.99
CA GLY A 211 -19.60 8.92 1.25
C GLY A 211 -19.73 8.16 2.58
N GLN A 212 -20.13 8.84 3.66
CA GLN A 212 -20.40 8.20 4.96
C GLN A 212 -21.55 7.17 4.88
N LEU A 213 -22.66 7.52 4.21
CA LEU A 213 -23.79 6.61 4.04
C LEU A 213 -23.44 5.38 3.20
N LEU A 214 -22.71 5.56 2.10
CA LEU A 214 -22.22 4.47 1.26
C LEU A 214 -21.22 3.58 2.02
N ALA A 215 -20.38 4.18 2.87
CA ALA A 215 -19.46 3.45 3.73
C ALA A 215 -20.20 2.59 4.76
N LEU A 216 -21.23 3.15 5.42
CA LEU A 216 -22.12 2.41 6.30
C LEU A 216 -22.87 1.30 5.56
N ALA A 217 -23.33 1.55 4.34
CA ALA A 217 -23.94 0.52 3.50
C ALA A 217 -22.96 -0.62 3.20
N LEU A 218 -21.69 -0.33 2.92
CA LEU A 218 -20.65 -1.34 2.72
C LEU A 218 -20.37 -2.14 4.00
N VAL A 219 -20.28 -1.47 5.17
CA VAL A 219 -20.17 -2.12 6.50
C VAL A 219 -21.38 -3.03 6.77
N ALA A 220 -22.58 -2.57 6.45
CA ALA A 220 -23.83 -3.32 6.58
C ALA A 220 -24.02 -4.38 5.48
N ASN A 221 -23.10 -4.50 4.52
CA ASN A 221 -23.16 -5.44 3.40
C ASN A 221 -24.40 -5.22 2.49
N VAL A 222 -24.82 -3.96 2.39
CA VAL A 222 -25.84 -3.49 1.46
C VAL A 222 -25.16 -3.11 0.15
N ALA A 223 -25.53 -3.83 -0.90
CA ALA A 223 -25.02 -3.71 -2.27
C ALA A 223 -23.50 -3.54 -2.36
N PRO A 224 -22.68 -4.41 -1.73
CA PRO A 224 -21.27 -4.13 -1.45
C PRO A 224 -20.44 -3.74 -2.68
N ARG A 225 -20.66 -4.37 -3.84
CA ARG A 225 -19.97 -3.98 -5.09
C ARG A 225 -20.40 -2.59 -5.60
N ALA A 226 -21.70 -2.27 -5.54
CA ALA A 226 -22.21 -0.97 -5.99
C ALA A 226 -21.81 0.15 -5.02
N SER A 227 -21.95 -0.08 -3.71
CA SER A 227 -21.50 0.83 -2.65
C SER A 227 -20.01 1.12 -2.78
N LEU A 228 -19.18 0.10 -3.00
CA LEU A 228 -17.74 0.27 -3.22
C LEU A 228 -17.42 1.04 -4.51
N ALA A 229 -18.15 0.80 -5.60
CA ALA A 229 -17.94 1.53 -6.86
C ALA A 229 -18.28 3.02 -6.71
N ALA A 230 -19.39 3.31 -6.02
CA ALA A 230 -19.79 4.67 -5.71
C ALA A 230 -18.80 5.36 -4.75
N LEU A 231 -18.32 4.66 -3.72
CA LEU A 231 -17.27 5.16 -2.81
C LEU A 231 -15.98 5.48 -3.56
N TRP A 232 -15.54 4.59 -4.45
CA TRP A 232 -14.35 4.81 -5.27
C TRP A 232 -14.52 6.03 -6.18
N ALA A 233 -15.62 6.13 -6.93
CA ALA A 233 -15.88 7.25 -7.83
C ALA A 233 -15.98 8.60 -7.10
N LEU A 234 -16.68 8.62 -5.96
CA LEU A 234 -16.84 9.81 -5.13
C LEU A 234 -15.50 10.23 -4.50
N TYR A 235 -14.73 9.30 -3.94
CA TYR A 235 -13.42 9.62 -3.37
C TYR A 235 -12.43 10.06 -4.44
N LEU A 236 -12.47 9.44 -5.62
CA LEU A 236 -11.69 9.86 -6.78
C LEU A 236 -12.03 11.29 -7.18
N SER A 237 -13.32 11.66 -7.15
CA SER A 237 -13.76 13.03 -7.48
C SER A 237 -13.12 14.07 -6.57
N TYR A 238 -13.13 13.83 -5.25
CA TYR A 238 -12.41 14.67 -4.30
C TYR A 238 -10.90 14.62 -4.53
N ALA A 239 -10.32 13.46 -4.81
CA ALA A 239 -8.88 13.33 -4.99
C ALA A 239 -8.36 14.06 -6.23
N SER A 240 -9.14 14.02 -7.32
CA SER A 240 -8.85 14.68 -8.59
C SER A 240 -8.90 16.20 -8.48
N THR A 241 -9.90 16.74 -7.77
CA THR A 241 -10.07 18.20 -7.64
C THR A 241 -9.33 18.78 -6.43
N GLY A 242 -9.20 18.02 -5.34
CA GLY A 242 -8.64 18.48 -4.07
C GLY A 242 -7.11 18.58 -4.02
N ARG A 243 -6.42 18.13 -5.08
CA ARG A 243 -4.98 18.33 -5.36
C ARG A 243 -4.08 18.24 -4.13
N ALA A 244 -3.49 19.36 -3.68
CA ALA A 244 -2.49 19.43 -2.63
C ALA A 244 -2.95 18.69 -1.37
N PHE A 245 -4.15 18.97 -0.89
CA PHE A 245 -4.66 18.39 0.34
C PHE A 245 -5.17 16.94 0.20
N LEU A 246 -5.18 16.34 -1.00
CA LEU A 246 -5.65 14.97 -1.28
C LEU A 246 -4.66 14.18 -2.16
N SER A 247 -3.37 14.48 -2.02
CA SER A 247 -2.26 13.89 -2.79
C SER A 247 -1.41 12.91 -1.98
N PHE A 248 -1.87 12.50 -0.80
CA PHE A 248 -1.09 11.68 0.10
C PHE A 248 -1.13 10.18 -0.25
N GLN A 249 -0.12 9.42 0.18
CA GLN A 249 -0.01 7.99 -0.14
C GLN A 249 -1.22 7.14 0.33
N TRP A 250 -1.87 7.48 1.45
CA TRP A 250 -3.07 6.77 1.88
C TRP A 250 -4.30 7.07 1.02
N ASP A 251 -4.37 8.24 0.38
CA ASP A 251 -5.48 8.59 -0.51
C ASP A 251 -5.41 7.73 -1.79
N VAL A 252 -4.21 7.60 -2.37
CA VAL A 252 -3.98 6.75 -3.55
C VAL A 252 -4.03 5.26 -3.22
N LEU A 253 -3.55 4.84 -2.03
CA LEU A 253 -3.67 3.46 -1.56
C LEU A 253 -5.15 3.07 -1.38
N LEU A 254 -6.00 3.97 -0.88
CA LEU A 254 -7.44 3.70 -0.74
C LEU A 254 -8.10 3.50 -2.10
N LEU A 255 -7.77 4.32 -3.09
CA LEU A 255 -8.29 4.19 -4.46
C LEU A 255 -7.82 2.89 -5.13
N GLU A 256 -6.53 2.55 -5.04
CA GLU A 256 -5.99 1.30 -5.57
C GLU A 256 -6.56 0.07 -4.87
N THR A 257 -6.68 0.10 -3.54
CA THR A 257 -7.31 -0.97 -2.75
C THR A 257 -8.75 -1.20 -3.19
N SER A 258 -9.51 -0.13 -3.41
CA SER A 258 -10.90 -0.22 -3.86
C SER A 258 -11.03 -0.72 -5.29
N ALA A 259 -10.15 -0.32 -6.20
CA ALA A 259 -10.11 -0.86 -7.56
C ALA A 259 -9.87 -2.38 -7.57
N HIS A 260 -8.95 -2.88 -6.74
CA HIS A 260 -8.73 -4.31 -6.56
C HIS A 260 -9.94 -4.99 -5.89
N ALA A 261 -10.50 -4.37 -4.86
CA ALA A 261 -11.64 -4.89 -4.12
C ALA A 261 -12.90 -5.01 -4.97
N LEU A 262 -13.11 -4.15 -5.98
CA LEU A 262 -14.24 -4.24 -6.92
C LEU A 262 -14.27 -5.55 -7.71
N LEU A 263 -13.10 -6.11 -8.04
CA LEU A 263 -12.98 -7.39 -8.75
C LEU A 263 -13.41 -8.59 -7.88
N VAL A 264 -13.33 -8.42 -6.56
CA VAL A 264 -13.53 -9.48 -5.57
C VAL A 264 -14.89 -9.36 -4.86
N ALA A 265 -15.39 -8.14 -4.68
CA ALA A 265 -16.64 -7.83 -4.00
C ALA A 265 -17.81 -8.60 -4.64
N PRO A 266 -18.72 -9.22 -3.85
CA PRO A 266 -19.89 -9.92 -4.39
C PRO A 266 -20.95 -8.91 -4.89
N GLY A 267 -21.73 -9.31 -5.89
CA GLY A 267 -22.87 -8.51 -6.39
C GLY A 267 -24.17 -8.89 -5.71
N GLY A 268 -25.21 -8.08 -5.92
CA GLY A 268 -26.52 -8.23 -5.29
C GLY A 268 -26.72 -7.31 -4.08
N LEU A 269 -27.97 -7.15 -3.64
CA LEU A 269 -28.34 -6.19 -2.58
C LEU A 269 -27.88 -6.62 -1.19
N ARG A 270 -28.01 -7.90 -0.81
CA ARG A 270 -27.50 -8.44 0.46
C ARG A 270 -26.88 -9.81 0.23
N PRO A 271 -25.69 -9.89 -0.39
CA PRO A 271 -25.11 -11.16 -0.81
C PRO A 271 -24.54 -12.01 0.35
N GLY A 272 -24.67 -11.59 1.60
CA GLY A 272 -23.99 -12.21 2.74
C GLY A 272 -22.50 -12.34 2.49
N MET A 273 -21.92 -13.53 2.72
CA MET A 273 -20.51 -13.83 2.43
C MET A 273 -20.22 -14.06 0.93
N GLY A 274 -21.21 -13.86 0.05
CA GLY A 274 -21.19 -14.11 -1.38
C GLY A 274 -21.29 -15.60 -1.70
N GLU A 275 -22.02 -15.99 -2.75
CA GLU A 275 -22.30 -17.40 -3.04
C GLU A 275 -21.10 -18.21 -3.58
N ARG A 276 -20.04 -17.53 -4.04
CA ARG A 276 -18.90 -18.16 -4.72
C ARG A 276 -17.60 -17.86 -4.00
N GLU A 277 -16.67 -18.81 -4.05
CA GLU A 277 -15.30 -18.62 -3.56
C GLU A 277 -14.57 -17.52 -4.35
N PRO A 278 -13.76 -16.68 -3.68
CA PRO A 278 -12.73 -15.91 -4.35
C PRO A 278 -11.81 -16.83 -5.16
N SER A 279 -11.53 -16.45 -6.40
CA SER A 279 -10.65 -17.21 -7.30
C SER A 279 -9.18 -17.06 -6.90
N ALA A 280 -8.32 -17.94 -7.42
CA ALA A 280 -6.87 -17.82 -7.21
C ALA A 280 -6.30 -16.47 -7.70
N LEU A 281 -6.89 -15.90 -8.77
CA LEU A 281 -6.53 -14.56 -9.26
C LEU A 281 -6.90 -13.48 -8.25
N ASP A 282 -8.09 -13.56 -7.63
CA ASP A 282 -8.52 -12.61 -6.59
C ASP A 282 -7.52 -12.60 -5.42
N LEU A 283 -7.15 -13.80 -4.95
CA LEU A 283 -6.17 -13.95 -3.88
C LEU A 283 -4.79 -13.43 -4.28
N ALA A 284 -4.36 -13.69 -5.52
CA ALA A 284 -3.08 -13.22 -6.03
C ALA A 284 -3.04 -11.70 -6.12
N LEU A 285 -4.10 -11.06 -6.61
CA LEU A 285 -4.21 -9.59 -6.72
C LEU A 285 -4.20 -8.90 -5.36
N MET A 286 -4.97 -9.39 -4.39
CA MET A 286 -5.02 -8.78 -3.07
C MET A 286 -3.70 -8.97 -2.30
N ARG A 287 -3.07 -10.15 -2.42
CA ARG A 287 -1.75 -10.40 -1.83
C ARG A 287 -0.64 -9.66 -2.56
N TRP A 288 -0.78 -9.45 -3.86
CA TRP A 288 0.10 -8.60 -4.64
C TRP A 288 0.07 -7.16 -4.13
N LEU A 289 -1.11 -6.62 -3.83
CA LEU A 289 -1.20 -5.27 -3.27
C LEU A 289 -0.53 -5.15 -1.89
N VAL A 290 -0.70 -6.15 -1.01
CA VAL A 290 0.03 -6.22 0.27
C VAL A 290 1.53 -6.27 0.03
N PHE A 291 1.99 -7.17 -0.85
CA PHE A 291 3.39 -7.28 -1.22
C PHE A 291 3.95 -5.96 -1.73
N LYS A 292 3.26 -5.35 -2.70
CA LYS A 292 3.67 -4.13 -3.40
C LYS A 292 3.84 -2.97 -2.43
N LEU A 293 2.87 -2.74 -1.55
CA LEU A 293 2.94 -1.67 -0.55
C LEU A 293 4.24 -1.72 0.26
N TYR A 294 4.54 -2.87 0.85
CA TYR A 294 5.70 -3.01 1.71
C TYR A 294 6.99 -3.08 0.88
N PHE A 295 7.02 -3.92 -0.14
CA PHE A 295 8.20 -4.15 -0.97
C PHE A 295 8.69 -2.88 -1.67
N GLU A 296 7.78 -2.10 -2.28
CA GLU A 296 8.17 -0.83 -2.91
C GLU A 296 8.63 0.20 -1.88
N SER A 297 8.02 0.23 -0.69
CA SER A 297 8.44 1.12 0.40
C SER A 297 9.86 0.81 0.88
N GLY A 298 10.21 -0.48 1.02
CA GLY A 298 11.55 -0.91 1.41
C GLY A 298 12.57 -0.74 0.28
N LEU A 299 12.17 -1.06 -0.96
CA LEU A 299 13.01 -0.87 -2.14
C LEU A 299 13.37 0.61 -2.33
N ALA A 300 12.40 1.52 -2.19
CA ALA A 300 12.64 2.95 -2.26
C ALA A 300 13.70 3.41 -1.25
N LYS A 301 13.65 2.93 0.00
CA LYS A 301 14.64 3.25 1.05
C LYS A 301 16.04 2.75 0.71
N LEU A 302 16.15 1.57 0.11
CA LEU A 302 17.46 1.02 -0.30
C LEU A 302 18.03 1.75 -1.52
N GLN A 303 17.16 2.21 -2.42
CA GLN A 303 17.53 2.86 -3.68
C GLN A 303 17.72 4.38 -3.57
N SER A 304 17.18 5.03 -2.54
CA SER A 304 17.22 6.48 -2.38
C SER A 304 18.62 7.08 -2.28
N GLY A 305 19.62 6.25 -1.96
CA GLY A 305 21.00 6.69 -1.75
C GLY A 305 21.25 7.32 -0.37
N ASP A 306 20.20 7.44 0.46
CA ASP A 306 20.30 7.99 1.81
C ASP A 306 21.14 7.10 2.72
N ARG A 307 22.16 7.70 3.34
CA ARG A 307 23.09 7.02 4.25
C ARG A 307 22.43 6.55 5.53
N THR A 308 21.39 7.22 6.02
CA THR A 308 20.72 6.88 7.28
C THR A 308 20.07 5.49 7.25
N TRP A 309 19.58 5.05 6.09
CA TRP A 309 19.10 3.68 5.91
C TRP A 309 20.24 2.66 5.89
N ARG A 310 21.37 3.00 5.24
CA ARG A 310 22.55 2.12 5.15
C ARG A 310 23.26 1.95 6.50
N ASP A 311 23.37 3.03 7.26
CA ASP A 311 24.01 3.08 8.57
C ASP A 311 23.07 2.65 9.72
N LEU A 312 21.83 2.31 9.38
CA LEU A 312 20.74 1.92 10.28
C LEU A 312 20.35 3.01 11.29
N THR A 313 20.61 4.28 11.00
CA THR A 313 20.33 5.41 11.90
C THR A 313 19.02 6.13 11.59
N ALA A 314 18.30 5.75 10.52
CA ALA A 314 17.05 6.37 10.08
C ALA A 314 16.03 6.58 11.22
N MET A 315 15.80 5.57 12.08
CA MET A 315 14.84 5.69 13.19
C MET A 315 15.29 6.60 14.34
N ALA A 316 16.61 6.86 14.46
CA ALA A 316 17.10 7.82 15.45
C ALA A 316 16.61 9.25 15.16
N ILE A 317 16.34 9.55 13.90
CA ILE A 317 15.90 10.87 13.42
C ILE A 317 14.39 10.86 13.20
N HIS A 318 13.86 9.79 12.60
CA HIS A 318 12.47 9.71 12.14
C HIS A 318 11.44 10.04 13.23
N HIS A 319 11.64 9.58 14.47
CA HIS A 319 10.69 9.84 15.55
C HIS A 319 10.52 11.33 15.85
N GLU A 320 11.58 12.12 15.70
CA GLU A 320 11.54 13.57 15.85
C GLU A 320 10.97 14.26 14.60
N THR A 321 11.38 13.84 13.40
CA THR A 321 11.05 14.54 12.15
C THR A 321 9.76 14.07 11.49
N THR A 322 9.13 13.01 12.01
CA THR A 322 7.80 12.51 11.59
C THR A 322 6.78 13.64 11.53
N PRO A 323 5.93 13.76 10.48
CA PRO A 323 5.04 14.89 10.28
C PRO A 323 4.23 15.30 11.52
N LEU A 324 3.53 14.33 12.12
CA LEU A 324 2.76 14.51 13.34
C LEU A 324 3.10 13.40 14.34
N PRO A 325 4.09 13.60 15.23
CA PRO A 325 4.49 12.58 16.19
C PRO A 325 3.44 12.40 17.29
N THR A 326 3.48 11.24 17.97
CA THR A 326 2.68 10.99 19.17
C THR A 326 3.53 11.15 20.43
N ARG A 327 2.89 11.08 21.60
CA ARG A 327 3.62 11.01 22.89
C ARG A 327 4.57 9.81 22.94
N LEU A 328 4.14 8.66 22.42
CA LEU A 328 5.00 7.48 22.37
C LEU A 328 6.13 7.66 21.35
N GLY A 329 5.91 8.43 20.27
CA GLY A 329 6.98 8.86 19.36
C GLY A 329 8.08 9.63 20.09
N TRP A 330 7.70 10.56 20.98
CA TRP A 330 8.68 11.24 21.84
C TRP A 330 9.43 10.25 22.74
N HIS A 331 8.75 9.30 23.38
CA HIS A 331 9.42 8.28 24.20
C HIS A 331 10.33 7.36 23.39
N ALA A 332 9.93 7.00 22.17
CA ALA A 332 10.70 6.19 21.24
C ALA A 332 11.97 6.93 20.78
N HIS A 333 11.89 8.26 20.58
CA HIS A 333 13.06 9.08 20.27
C HIS A 333 14.12 9.05 21.38
N GLN A 334 13.72 8.90 22.65
CA GLN A 334 14.64 8.80 23.78
C GLN A 334 15.35 7.45 23.90
N LEU A 335 15.07 6.47 23.03
CA LEU A 335 15.72 5.16 23.09
C LEU A 335 17.19 5.26 22.66
N PRO A 336 18.09 4.45 23.25
CA PRO A 336 19.51 4.49 22.89
C PRO A 336 19.72 4.09 21.43
N LEU A 337 20.83 4.57 20.85
CA LEU A 337 21.15 4.35 19.43
C LEU A 337 21.11 2.87 19.01
N ARG A 338 21.48 1.93 19.89
CA ARG A 338 21.38 0.48 19.60
C ARG A 338 19.95 0.05 19.31
N ALA A 339 18.98 0.53 20.07
CA ALA A 339 17.56 0.25 19.85
C ALA A 339 17.07 0.91 18.56
N GLN A 340 17.53 2.13 18.24
CA GLN A 340 17.21 2.79 16.98
C GLN A 340 17.76 2.03 15.77
N LYS A 341 18.99 1.52 15.86
CA LYS A 341 19.60 0.66 14.84
C LYS A 341 18.85 -0.64 14.63
N ALA A 342 18.44 -1.28 15.73
CA ALA A 342 17.60 -2.47 15.66
C ALA A 342 16.23 -2.16 15.02
N SER A 343 15.58 -1.07 15.40
CA SER A 343 14.32 -0.61 14.81
C SER A 343 14.44 -0.38 13.30
N THR A 344 15.47 0.35 12.85
CA THR A 344 15.75 0.58 11.42
C THR A 344 15.96 -0.75 10.66
N ALA A 345 16.75 -1.68 11.22
CA ALA A 345 16.98 -2.98 10.61
C ALA A 345 15.69 -3.82 10.50
N VAL A 346 14.86 -3.81 11.55
CA VAL A 346 13.56 -4.50 11.54
C VAL A 346 12.63 -3.89 10.49
N THR A 347 12.53 -2.56 10.40
CA THR A 347 11.74 -1.88 9.37
C THR A 347 12.20 -2.30 7.97
N LEU A 348 13.50 -2.25 7.69
CA LEU A 348 14.03 -2.69 6.39
C LEU A 348 13.74 -4.16 6.11
N ALA A 349 13.92 -5.06 7.08
CA ALA A 349 13.63 -6.48 6.90
C ALA A 349 12.14 -6.74 6.62
N LEU A 350 11.25 -6.03 7.32
CA LEU A 350 9.81 -6.15 7.14
C LEU A 350 9.32 -5.52 5.84
N GLU A 351 9.97 -4.47 5.35
CA GLU A 351 9.60 -3.83 4.09
C GLU A 351 10.30 -4.43 2.87
N THR A 352 11.30 -5.32 3.02
CA THR A 352 12.02 -5.91 1.87
C THR A 352 11.91 -7.42 1.78
N ALA A 353 12.19 -8.15 2.86
CA ALA A 353 12.21 -9.61 2.85
C ALA A 353 10.88 -10.24 3.28
N ALA A 354 10.22 -9.67 4.30
CA ALA A 354 8.92 -10.18 4.76
C ALA A 354 7.77 -10.11 3.73
N PRO A 355 7.71 -9.17 2.75
CA PRO A 355 6.64 -9.12 1.75
C PRO A 355 6.46 -10.45 1.00
N PHE A 356 7.55 -11.18 0.74
CA PHE A 356 7.52 -12.49 0.07
C PHE A 356 6.74 -13.56 0.84
N LEU A 357 6.59 -13.42 2.16
CA LEU A 357 5.78 -14.31 2.99
C LEU A 357 4.31 -14.35 2.52
N SER A 358 3.83 -13.29 1.86
CA SER A 358 2.48 -13.19 1.32
C SER A 358 2.12 -14.29 0.32
N PHE A 359 3.11 -14.83 -0.39
CA PHE A 359 2.92 -15.88 -1.40
C PHE A 359 3.29 -17.28 -0.90
N LEU A 360 3.78 -17.40 0.34
CA LEU A 360 4.24 -18.65 0.91
C LEU A 360 3.09 -19.47 1.53
N PRO A 361 3.34 -20.73 1.93
CA PRO A 361 2.36 -21.56 2.60
C PRO A 361 1.80 -20.93 3.88
N ARG A 362 0.62 -21.39 4.28
CA ARG A 362 -0.21 -20.84 5.35
C ARG A 362 0.55 -20.33 6.59
N PRO A 363 1.41 -21.10 7.29
CA PRO A 363 2.02 -20.61 8.53
C PRO A 363 2.98 -19.45 8.30
N LEU A 364 3.70 -19.42 7.18
CA LEU A 364 4.59 -18.31 6.83
C LEU A 364 3.77 -17.08 6.41
N ARG A 365 2.66 -17.29 5.69
CA ARG A 365 1.72 -16.22 5.34
C ARG A 365 1.09 -15.58 6.58
N LEU A 366 0.71 -16.39 7.57
CA LEU A 366 0.22 -15.89 8.87
C LEU A 366 1.30 -15.17 9.67
N ALA A 367 2.55 -15.64 9.61
CA ALA A 367 3.67 -14.88 10.18
C ALA A 367 3.78 -13.50 9.52
N GLY A 368 3.66 -13.43 8.18
CA GLY A 368 3.59 -12.18 7.43
C GLY A 368 2.45 -11.27 7.92
N PHE A 369 1.24 -11.81 8.12
CA PHE A 369 0.12 -11.06 8.69
C PHE A 369 0.50 -10.40 10.02
N TRP A 370 0.97 -11.18 10.99
CA TRP A 370 1.32 -10.65 12.31
C TRP A 370 2.49 -9.67 12.26
N SER A 371 3.49 -9.92 11.41
CA SER A 371 4.62 -9.01 11.23
C SER A 371 4.18 -7.66 10.67
N PHE A 372 3.34 -7.64 9.63
CA PHE A 372 2.84 -6.38 9.06
C PHE A 372 1.88 -5.66 10.00
N THR A 373 0.98 -6.37 10.67
CA THR A 373 0.10 -5.78 11.69
C THR A 373 0.91 -5.18 12.84
N GLY A 374 1.94 -5.87 13.31
CA GLY A 374 2.85 -5.37 14.34
C GLY A 374 3.62 -4.13 13.90
N LEU A 375 4.13 -4.12 12.67
CA LEU A 375 4.77 -2.94 12.07
C LEU A 375 3.81 -1.75 12.02
N GLN A 376 2.60 -1.94 11.49
CA GLN A 376 1.60 -0.87 11.39
C GLN A 376 1.15 -0.35 12.76
N ALA A 377 1.04 -1.23 13.76
CA ALA A 377 0.75 -0.85 15.13
C ALA A 377 1.88 -0.01 15.74
N GLY A 378 3.15 -0.37 15.51
CA GLY A 378 4.32 0.41 15.95
C GLY A 378 4.41 1.78 15.28
N ILE A 379 4.13 1.85 13.97
CA ILE A 379 4.07 3.11 13.23
C ILE A 379 2.94 3.99 13.76
N ALA A 380 1.72 3.45 13.91
CA ALA A 380 0.57 4.18 14.46
C ALA A 380 0.79 4.63 15.91
N ALA A 381 1.51 3.83 16.70
CA ALA A 381 1.86 4.18 18.07
C ALA A 381 2.80 5.38 18.12
N THR A 382 3.73 5.52 17.18
CA THR A 382 4.80 6.53 17.23
C THR A 382 4.52 7.78 16.38
N GLY A 383 3.64 7.69 15.38
CA GLY A 383 3.28 8.80 14.49
C GLY A 383 1.83 8.71 13.98
N ASN A 384 1.29 9.86 13.58
CA ASN A 384 -0.09 9.98 13.10
C ASN A 384 -0.15 10.00 11.57
N TYR A 385 -0.46 8.86 10.95
CA TYR A 385 -0.56 8.70 9.50
C TYR A 385 -2.01 8.62 8.98
N GLY A 386 -2.91 9.38 9.60
CA GLY A 386 -4.33 9.35 9.28
C GLY A 386 -4.88 7.92 9.35
N PHE A 387 -5.56 7.50 8.29
CA PHE A 387 -6.10 6.14 8.17
C PHE A 387 -5.16 5.16 7.46
N PHE A 388 -3.91 5.53 7.17
CA PHE A 388 -2.93 4.69 6.47
C PHE A 388 -2.69 3.35 7.18
N ASN A 389 -2.28 3.40 8.45
CA ASN A 389 -1.91 2.19 9.19
C ASN A 389 -3.08 1.20 9.30
N LEU A 390 -4.29 1.75 9.51
CA LEU A 390 -5.52 0.97 9.51
C LEU A 390 -5.76 0.32 8.14
N LEU A 391 -5.70 1.09 7.05
CA LEU A 391 -5.89 0.58 5.70
C LEU A 391 -4.87 -0.54 5.36
N SER A 392 -3.60 -0.34 5.70
CA SER A 392 -2.54 -1.35 5.50
C SER A 392 -2.80 -2.63 6.31
N ALA A 393 -3.28 -2.50 7.56
CA ALA A 393 -3.68 -3.66 8.36
C ALA A 393 -4.91 -4.38 7.78
N VAL A 394 -5.90 -3.63 7.27
CA VAL A 394 -7.09 -4.16 6.60
C VAL A 394 -6.71 -4.95 5.34
N MET A 395 -5.77 -4.45 4.53
CA MET A 395 -5.24 -5.21 3.39
C MET A 395 -4.59 -6.53 3.83
N GLY A 396 -3.87 -6.51 4.97
CA GLY A 396 -3.24 -7.68 5.57
C GLY A 396 -4.21 -8.84 5.84
N VAL A 397 -5.52 -8.59 6.01
CA VAL A 397 -6.54 -9.63 6.20
C VAL A 397 -6.54 -10.68 5.07
N TRP A 398 -6.09 -10.34 3.85
CA TRP A 398 -5.93 -11.29 2.73
C TRP A 398 -4.80 -12.31 2.90
N LEU A 399 -3.98 -12.16 3.93
CA LEU A 399 -3.00 -13.15 4.37
C LEU A 399 -3.63 -14.22 5.28
N LEU A 400 -4.83 -13.98 5.81
CA LEU A 400 -5.60 -14.96 6.56
C LEU A 400 -6.34 -15.93 5.63
N ASP A 401 -6.93 -16.96 6.23
CA ASP A 401 -7.93 -17.84 5.61
C ASP A 401 -9.14 -17.99 6.53
N ASP A 402 -10.25 -18.53 6.03
CA ASP A 402 -11.48 -18.70 6.81
C ASP A 402 -11.24 -19.56 8.07
N HIS A 403 -10.30 -20.51 8.06
CA HIS A 403 -9.92 -21.26 9.27
C HIS A 403 -9.31 -20.36 10.35
N ALA A 404 -8.59 -19.30 9.99
CA ALA A 404 -8.12 -18.32 10.96
C ALA A 404 -9.27 -17.53 11.60
N LEU A 405 -10.42 -17.43 10.93
CA LEU A 405 -11.60 -16.68 11.37
C LEU A 405 -12.72 -17.55 11.97
N ALA A 406 -12.60 -18.88 11.87
CA ALA A 406 -13.65 -19.84 12.23
C ALA A 406 -14.17 -19.72 13.68
N ARG A 407 -13.39 -19.13 14.61
CA ARG A 407 -13.81 -18.88 15.99
C ARG A 407 -14.72 -17.66 16.17
N TRP A 408 -14.69 -16.73 15.21
CA TRP A 408 -15.36 -15.43 15.34
C TRP A 408 -16.43 -15.19 14.30
N VAL A 409 -16.42 -15.97 13.21
CA VAL A 409 -17.36 -15.82 12.09
C VAL A 409 -18.00 -17.18 11.81
N PRO A 410 -19.34 -17.27 11.72
CA PRO A 410 -20.05 -18.51 11.40
C PRO A 410 -19.58 -19.13 10.08
N GLU A 411 -19.55 -20.45 10.01
CA GLU A 411 -19.20 -21.14 8.77
C GLU A 411 -20.19 -20.79 7.64
N PRO A 412 -19.70 -20.45 6.45
CA PRO A 412 -20.58 -20.14 5.34
C PRO A 412 -21.23 -21.41 4.77
N ALA A 413 -22.47 -21.30 4.28
CA ALA A 413 -23.11 -22.34 3.48
C ALA A 413 -22.22 -22.76 2.29
N PRO A 414 -22.27 -24.00 1.78
CA PRO A 414 -21.38 -24.48 0.72
C PRO A 414 -21.31 -23.55 -0.49
N ALA A 415 -20.10 -23.32 -1.01
CA ALA A 415 -19.90 -22.42 -2.14
C ALA A 415 -20.46 -23.02 -3.44
N ARG A 416 -21.11 -22.18 -4.26
CA ARG A 416 -21.56 -22.55 -5.60
C ARG A 416 -20.36 -22.66 -6.55
N PRO A 417 -20.36 -23.64 -7.47
CA PRO A 417 -19.31 -23.78 -8.47
C PRO A 417 -19.26 -22.55 -9.38
N THR A 418 -18.04 -22.15 -9.76
CA THR A 418 -17.82 -21.04 -10.69
C THR A 418 -17.64 -21.59 -12.11
N ARG A 419 -18.38 -21.03 -13.07
CA ARG A 419 -18.26 -21.40 -14.49
C ARG A 419 -16.89 -20.95 -15.04
N ALA A 420 -16.24 -21.80 -15.82
CA ALA A 420 -14.88 -21.55 -16.33
C ALA A 420 -14.72 -20.22 -17.09
N TRP A 421 -15.71 -19.85 -17.92
CA TRP A 421 -15.67 -18.60 -18.69
C TRP A 421 -15.59 -17.35 -17.80
N ARG A 422 -16.14 -17.39 -16.57
CA ARG A 422 -16.07 -16.27 -15.62
C ARG A 422 -14.65 -16.03 -15.14
N HIS A 423 -13.82 -17.07 -15.04
CA HIS A 423 -12.39 -16.91 -14.75
C HIS A 423 -11.68 -16.23 -15.93
N GLY A 424 -12.00 -16.60 -17.17
CA GLY A 424 -11.47 -15.96 -18.37
C GLY A 424 -11.86 -14.48 -18.45
N ALA A 425 -13.15 -14.16 -18.31
CA ALA A 425 -13.65 -12.79 -18.32
C ALA A 425 -13.01 -11.94 -17.21
N LYS A 426 -12.88 -12.47 -16.00
CA LYS A 426 -12.21 -11.78 -14.90
C LYS A 426 -10.72 -11.55 -15.20
N ALA A 427 -10.03 -12.53 -15.75
CA ALA A 427 -8.63 -12.39 -16.12
C ALA A 427 -8.43 -11.29 -17.16
N LEU A 428 -9.33 -11.16 -18.14
CA LEU A 428 -9.32 -10.08 -19.13
C LEU A 428 -9.49 -8.71 -18.46
N VAL A 429 -10.46 -8.56 -17.55
CA VAL A 429 -10.68 -7.28 -16.82
C VAL A 429 -9.50 -6.94 -15.89
N ALA A 430 -8.87 -7.93 -15.27
CA ALA A 430 -7.73 -7.72 -14.39
C ALA A 430 -6.40 -7.49 -15.13
N ALA A 431 -6.31 -7.86 -16.41
CA ALA A 431 -5.05 -7.82 -17.16
C ALA A 431 -4.43 -6.41 -17.24
N PRO A 432 -5.18 -5.31 -17.52
CA PRO A 432 -4.63 -3.96 -17.47
C PRO A 432 -4.07 -3.60 -16.09
N LEU A 433 -4.79 -3.94 -15.02
CA LEU A 433 -4.37 -3.67 -13.64
C LEU A 433 -3.05 -4.37 -13.32
N VAL A 434 -2.94 -5.66 -13.69
CA VAL A 434 -1.70 -6.45 -13.52
C VAL A 434 -0.56 -5.86 -14.35
N ALA A 435 -0.80 -5.55 -15.62
CA ALA A 435 0.22 -5.04 -16.53
C ALA A 435 0.77 -3.69 -16.04
N LEU A 436 -0.11 -2.77 -15.63
CA LEU A 436 0.28 -1.47 -15.08
C LEU A 436 1.02 -1.62 -13.75
N SER A 437 0.57 -2.52 -12.88
CA SER A 437 1.21 -2.75 -11.58
C SER A 437 2.61 -3.36 -11.72
N LEU A 438 2.79 -4.27 -12.68
CA LEU A 438 4.11 -4.83 -13.03
C LEU A 438 5.02 -3.79 -13.70
N ARG A 439 4.47 -2.90 -14.53
CA ARG A 439 5.22 -1.77 -15.10
C ARG A 439 5.73 -0.85 -14.00
N GLU A 440 4.87 -0.46 -13.06
CA GLU A 440 5.23 0.44 -11.97
C GLU A 440 6.38 -0.15 -11.12
N LEU A 441 6.27 -1.43 -10.74
CA LEU A 441 7.35 -2.11 -10.03
C LEU A 441 8.61 -2.24 -10.90
N GLY A 442 8.46 -2.57 -12.17
CA GLY A 442 9.56 -2.74 -13.11
C GLY A 442 10.34 -1.45 -13.34
N ALA A 443 9.66 -0.29 -13.33
CA ALA A 443 10.27 1.03 -13.47
C ALA A 443 11.24 1.39 -12.34
N ARG A 444 11.21 0.67 -11.21
CA ARG A 444 12.14 0.84 -10.08
C ARG A 444 13.52 0.22 -10.30
N PHE A 445 13.73 -0.59 -11.34
CA PHE A 445 15.01 -1.28 -11.55
C PHE A 445 15.82 -0.62 -12.67
N ASP A 446 17.10 -0.33 -12.42
CA ASP A 446 18.07 0.38 -13.30
C ASP A 446 18.35 -0.25 -14.67
N ARG A 447 17.65 -1.34 -15.02
CA ARG A 447 17.61 -1.86 -16.38
C ARG A 447 16.28 -1.44 -17.02
N PRO A 448 16.21 -0.25 -17.65
CA PRO A 448 15.04 0.09 -18.44
C PRO A 448 15.01 -0.85 -19.64
N ARG A 449 14.22 -1.92 -19.54
CA ARG A 449 13.49 -2.33 -20.73
C ARG A 449 12.46 -1.22 -20.91
N ASN A 450 12.65 -0.37 -21.91
CA ASN A 450 11.61 0.56 -22.33
C ASN A 450 10.32 -0.25 -22.44
N PRO A 451 9.32 0.00 -21.58
CA PRO A 451 8.07 -0.72 -21.69
C PRO A 451 7.52 -0.45 -23.10
N PRO A 452 6.81 -1.42 -23.70
CA PRO A 452 6.20 -1.20 -25.00
C PRO A 452 5.37 0.09 -25.00
N ALA A 453 5.44 0.90 -26.05
CA ALA A 453 4.80 2.22 -26.11
C ALA A 453 3.28 2.19 -25.81
N TRP A 454 2.60 1.08 -26.10
CA TRP A 454 1.19 0.90 -25.75
C TRP A 454 0.96 0.86 -24.23
N LEU A 455 1.89 0.31 -23.46
CA LEU A 455 1.79 0.17 -22.01
C LEU A 455 2.06 1.52 -21.31
N ASP A 456 2.96 2.34 -21.85
CA ASP A 456 3.15 3.71 -21.39
C ASP A 456 1.93 4.59 -21.67
N ARG A 457 1.36 4.50 -22.88
CA ARG A 457 0.11 5.21 -23.22
C ARG A 457 -1.03 4.79 -22.30
N LEU A 458 -1.16 3.49 -22.03
CA LEU A 458 -2.16 2.98 -21.08
C LEU A 458 -1.92 3.53 -19.67
N ALA A 459 -0.67 3.60 -19.21
CA ALA A 459 -0.33 4.14 -17.91
C ALA A 459 -0.65 5.64 -17.80
N GLN A 460 -0.32 6.43 -18.82
CA GLN A 460 -0.65 7.85 -18.87
C GLN A 460 -2.16 8.09 -18.85
N TRP A 461 -2.92 7.26 -19.59
CA TRP A 461 -4.38 7.32 -19.60
C TRP A 461 -5.00 6.91 -18.25
N ALA A 462 -4.43 5.89 -17.59
CA ALA A 462 -4.94 5.38 -16.32
C ALA A 462 -4.47 6.20 -15.11
N ALA A 463 -3.41 7.02 -15.22
CA ALA A 463 -2.82 7.75 -14.11
C ALA A 463 -3.83 8.64 -13.34
N PRO A 464 -4.74 9.39 -14.00
CA PRO A 464 -5.74 10.19 -13.31
C PRO A 464 -6.71 9.38 -12.44
N LEU A 465 -6.87 8.07 -12.70
CA LEU A 465 -7.73 7.19 -11.91
C LEU A 465 -7.09 6.83 -10.55
N ARG A 466 -5.77 6.99 -10.40
CA ARG A 466 -5.01 6.71 -9.18
C ARG A 466 -5.25 5.29 -8.61
N SER A 467 -5.55 4.35 -9.50
CA SER A 467 -5.87 2.96 -9.17
C SER A 467 -4.66 2.01 -9.27
N VAL A 468 -3.51 2.53 -9.71
CA VAL A 468 -2.20 1.84 -9.71
C VAL A 468 -1.13 2.88 -9.43
N ASN A 469 -0.39 2.73 -8.34
CA ASN A 469 0.53 3.75 -7.84
C ASN A 469 1.84 3.13 -7.34
N GLY A 470 2.91 3.92 -7.28
CA GLY A 470 4.14 3.53 -6.60
C GLY A 470 4.13 3.91 -5.11
N TYR A 471 4.77 3.11 -4.27
CA TYR A 471 4.95 3.41 -2.83
C TYR A 471 6.41 3.65 -2.44
N GLY A 472 6.64 4.49 -1.43
CA GLY A 472 7.98 4.99 -1.10
C GLY A 472 8.04 5.91 0.13
N LEU A 473 7.11 5.81 1.08
CA LEU A 473 7.04 6.77 2.19
C LEU A 473 8.38 6.87 2.94
N PHE A 474 8.90 8.10 3.05
CA PHE A 474 10.18 8.44 3.66
C PHE A 474 11.35 7.63 3.09
N SER A 475 11.44 7.53 1.76
CA SER A 475 12.60 6.91 1.11
C SER A 475 13.89 7.70 1.41
N VAL A 476 13.79 9.02 1.47
CA VAL A 476 14.81 9.97 1.94
C VAL A 476 14.35 10.54 3.27
N MET A 477 15.21 10.47 4.27
CA MET A 477 14.92 10.92 5.62
C MET A 477 15.04 12.44 5.72
N THR A 478 14.00 13.09 6.23
CA THR A 478 14.07 14.48 6.65
C THR A 478 14.96 14.55 7.90
N LEU A 479 16.10 15.22 7.79
CA LEU A 479 17.11 15.29 8.87
C LEU A 479 16.80 16.34 9.93
N GLU A 480 15.95 17.31 9.59
CA GLU A 480 15.58 18.41 10.48
C GLU A 480 14.06 18.55 10.54
N ARG A 481 13.58 19.26 11.56
CA ARG A 481 12.15 19.54 11.72
C ARG A 481 11.89 21.04 11.59
N PRO A 482 11.85 21.60 10.37
CA PRO A 482 11.37 22.95 10.16
C PRO A 482 9.87 23.03 10.43
N GLU A 483 9.44 24.08 11.11
CA GLU A 483 8.04 24.34 11.43
C GLU A 483 7.69 25.78 11.11
N ILE A 484 6.56 25.97 10.42
CA ILE A 484 6.03 27.28 10.06
C ILE A 484 5.06 27.74 11.14
N GLU A 485 5.27 28.95 11.66
CA GLU A 485 4.36 29.65 12.56
C GLU A 485 3.76 30.85 11.81
N ILE A 486 2.44 30.83 11.59
CA ILE A 486 1.70 31.91 10.92
C ILE A 486 1.26 32.91 11.98
N GLU A 487 1.52 34.19 11.74
CA GLU A 487 1.25 35.27 12.70
C GLU A 487 0.49 36.42 12.04
N GLY A 488 -0.47 37.00 12.74
CA GLY A 488 -1.15 38.23 12.36
C GLY A 488 -0.69 39.43 13.19
N SER A 489 -0.91 40.64 12.69
CA SER A 489 -0.66 41.90 13.41
C SER A 489 -1.57 43.04 12.91
N ASN A 490 -1.87 43.99 13.81
CA ASN A 490 -2.63 45.21 13.49
C ASN A 490 -1.76 46.47 13.47
N ASP A 491 -0.55 46.40 14.04
CA ASP A 491 0.37 47.52 14.26
C ASP A 491 1.76 47.28 13.61
N GLY A 492 2.05 46.06 13.16
CA GLY A 492 3.33 45.65 12.59
C GLY A 492 4.40 45.35 13.64
N VAL A 493 4.10 45.60 14.92
CA VAL A 493 5.01 45.44 16.06
C VAL A 493 4.63 44.22 16.88
N THR A 494 3.35 44.09 17.23
CA THR A 494 2.80 42.99 18.02
C THR A 494 2.29 41.91 17.09
N TRP A 495 2.95 40.75 17.11
CA TRP A 495 2.58 39.60 16.27
C TRP A 495 1.96 38.49 17.12
N ARG A 496 0.78 38.01 16.72
CA ARG A 496 0.07 36.94 17.41
C ARG A 496 -0.05 35.71 16.50
N ALA A 497 0.42 34.57 16.99
CA ALA A 497 0.41 33.32 16.24
C ALA A 497 -1.01 32.73 16.13
N TYR A 498 -1.32 32.14 14.97
CA TYR A 498 -2.47 31.27 14.77
C TYR A 498 -2.11 29.84 15.20
N PRO A 499 -2.61 29.34 16.35
CA PRO A 499 -2.20 28.04 16.86
C PRO A 499 -2.78 26.91 16.00
N MET A 500 -1.90 25.99 15.60
CA MET A 500 -2.30 24.75 14.92
C MET A 500 -2.88 23.74 15.92
N ARG A 501 -3.86 22.95 15.46
CA ARG A 501 -4.54 21.96 16.31
C ARG A 501 -3.66 20.78 16.71
N TYR A 502 -2.81 20.32 15.79
CA TYR A 502 -2.10 19.05 15.96
C TYR A 502 -0.59 19.14 15.72
N LYS A 503 -0.11 20.11 14.92
CA LYS A 503 1.33 20.37 14.79
C LYS A 503 1.97 20.78 16.13
N PRO A 504 3.29 20.55 16.30
CA PRO A 504 4.06 21.19 17.35
C PRO A 504 3.91 22.70 17.30
N GLY A 505 3.86 23.30 18.48
CA GLY A 505 3.73 24.75 18.67
C GLY A 505 4.24 25.12 20.06
N PRO A 506 3.37 25.32 21.06
CA PRO A 506 3.81 25.62 22.43
C PRO A 506 4.80 24.57 22.98
N LEU A 507 5.90 25.02 23.57
CA LEU A 507 7.01 24.15 24.01
C LEU A 507 6.59 23.12 25.06
N ASN A 508 5.65 23.49 25.93
CA ASN A 508 5.14 22.62 27.01
C ASN A 508 3.99 21.73 26.56
N ARG A 509 3.57 21.80 25.28
CA ARG A 509 2.47 20.99 24.78
C ARG A 509 2.98 19.64 24.28
N PRO A 510 2.50 18.51 24.84
CA PRO A 510 2.84 17.19 24.32
C PRO A 510 2.30 16.98 22.90
N PRO A 511 2.99 16.17 22.06
CA PRO A 511 2.39 15.68 20.83
C PRO A 511 1.05 14.95 21.11
N ARG A 512 0.10 15.05 20.16
CA ARG A 512 -1.26 14.49 20.31
C ARG A 512 -1.41 13.18 19.52
N TRP A 513 -2.36 12.35 19.95
CA TRP A 513 -2.85 11.23 19.13
C TRP A 513 -4.04 11.73 18.31
N VAL A 514 -3.94 11.60 16.99
CA VAL A 514 -4.87 12.19 16.00
C VAL A 514 -5.41 11.12 15.05
N ALA A 515 -4.58 10.14 14.68
CA ALA A 515 -4.99 9.02 13.87
C ALA A 515 -6.20 8.30 14.53
N PRO A 516 -7.25 7.97 13.76
CA PRO A 516 -7.23 7.84 12.31
C PRO A 516 -7.74 9.08 11.54
N HIS A 517 -7.96 10.21 12.21
CA HIS A 517 -8.24 11.48 11.54
C HIS A 517 -6.99 11.96 10.79
N GLN A 518 -7.19 12.46 9.56
CA GLN A 518 -6.16 13.05 8.73
C GLN A 518 -6.33 14.59 8.71
N PRO A 519 -5.59 15.35 9.54
CA PRO A 519 -5.62 16.81 9.51
C PRO A 519 -4.82 17.29 8.30
N ARG A 520 -5.51 17.64 7.22
CA ARG A 520 -4.91 17.83 5.89
C ARG A 520 -4.04 19.10 5.86
N LEU A 521 -4.46 20.17 6.53
CA LEU A 521 -3.68 21.40 6.64
C LEU A 521 -2.41 21.19 7.45
N ASP A 522 -2.51 20.64 8.67
CA ASP A 522 -1.35 20.33 9.53
C ASP A 522 -0.30 19.46 8.80
N TRP A 523 -0.75 18.44 8.07
CA TRP A 523 0.14 17.58 7.28
C TRP A 523 0.76 18.31 6.09
N GLN A 524 0.00 19.12 5.34
CA GLN A 524 0.54 19.88 4.21
C GLN A 524 1.55 20.95 4.65
N LEU A 525 1.35 21.57 5.82
CA LEU A 525 2.32 22.51 6.38
C LEU A 525 3.67 21.87 6.72
N TRP A 526 3.69 20.57 7.08
CA TRP A 526 4.96 19.84 7.24
C TRP A 526 5.73 19.75 5.92
N PHE A 527 5.06 19.45 4.80
CA PHE A 527 5.71 19.45 3.49
C PHE A 527 6.12 20.85 3.04
N ALA A 528 5.26 21.85 3.26
CA ALA A 528 5.55 23.23 2.88
C ALA A 528 6.84 23.73 3.54
N ALA A 529 7.07 23.40 4.82
CA ALA A 529 8.26 23.83 5.55
C ALA A 529 9.60 23.33 4.97
N LEU A 530 9.58 22.37 4.04
CA LEU A 530 10.77 21.81 3.39
C LEU A 530 11.15 22.51 2.08
N SER A 531 10.35 23.47 1.61
CA SER A 531 10.57 24.17 0.33
C SER A 531 10.13 25.62 0.43
N SER A 532 10.16 26.36 -0.69
CA SER A 532 9.58 27.70 -0.78
C SER A 532 8.04 27.67 -0.60
N PRO A 533 7.42 28.80 -0.19
CA PRO A 533 5.97 28.92 -0.01
C PRO A 533 5.18 28.48 -1.26
N PRO A 534 4.37 27.41 -1.17
CA PRO A 534 3.54 26.99 -2.30
C PRO A 534 2.32 27.90 -2.46
N GLY A 535 1.73 27.90 -3.66
CA GLY A 535 0.57 28.74 -4.00
C GLY A 535 -0.61 28.65 -3.03
N TRP A 536 -0.96 27.44 -2.59
CA TRP A 536 -2.04 27.24 -1.61
C TRP A 536 -1.72 27.86 -0.24
N PHE A 537 -0.44 27.96 0.13
CA PHE A 537 -0.03 28.57 1.39
C PHE A 537 -0.18 30.09 1.33
N LEU A 538 0.13 30.71 0.19
CA LEU A 538 -0.15 32.14 -0.02
C LEU A 538 -1.65 32.42 -0.01
N ALA A 539 -2.45 31.57 -0.65
CA ALA A 539 -3.92 31.66 -0.60
C ALA A 539 -4.44 31.53 0.85
N LEU A 540 -3.85 30.63 1.66
CA LEU A 540 -4.15 30.55 3.09
C LEU A 540 -3.91 31.87 3.82
N LEU A 541 -2.77 32.54 3.59
CA LEU A 541 -2.49 33.84 4.21
C LEU A 541 -3.50 34.91 3.77
N GLY A 542 -3.86 34.93 2.48
CA GLY A 542 -4.92 35.81 1.95
C GLY A 542 -6.25 35.59 2.65
N ARG A 543 -6.69 34.34 2.79
CA ARG A 543 -7.95 34.00 3.50
C ARG A 543 -7.93 34.37 4.99
N LEU A 544 -6.75 34.41 5.63
CA LEU A 544 -6.61 34.91 7.01
C LEU A 544 -6.75 36.43 7.09
N LEU A 545 -6.19 37.16 6.13
CA LEU A 545 -6.36 38.62 6.00
C LEU A 545 -7.82 39.00 5.67
N GLU A 546 -8.54 38.15 4.94
CA GLU A 546 -9.98 38.30 4.70
C GLU A 546 -10.85 37.92 5.91
N GLY A 547 -10.29 37.23 6.91
CA GLY A 547 -11.04 36.74 8.06
C GLY A 547 -12.01 35.60 7.74
N SER A 548 -11.71 34.77 6.74
CA SER A 548 -12.61 33.68 6.29
C SER A 548 -12.95 32.72 7.45
N PRO A 549 -14.23 32.64 7.88
CA PRO A 549 -14.63 31.78 9.00
C PRO A 549 -14.38 30.30 8.73
N GLU A 550 -14.55 29.86 7.48
CA GLU A 550 -14.31 28.49 7.07
C GLU A 550 -12.83 28.09 7.21
N VAL A 551 -11.90 29.01 6.92
CA VAL A 551 -10.45 28.78 7.05
C VAL A 551 -10.01 28.89 8.50
N LEU A 552 -10.51 29.90 9.24
CA LEU A 552 -10.23 30.06 10.67
C LEU A 552 -10.63 28.82 11.48
N ALA A 553 -11.70 28.12 11.09
CA ALA A 553 -12.13 26.87 11.72
C ALA A 553 -11.09 25.73 11.64
N LEU A 554 -10.14 25.78 10.68
CA LEU A 554 -9.05 24.80 10.56
C LEU A 554 -8.00 24.97 11.67
N PHE A 555 -7.86 26.16 12.24
CA PHE A 555 -6.95 26.47 13.35
C PHE A 555 -7.57 26.10 14.70
N GLU A 556 -6.75 26.02 15.76
CA GLU A 556 -7.25 25.72 17.11
C GLU A 556 -8.06 26.90 17.68
N SER A 557 -7.61 28.13 17.43
CA SER A 557 -8.30 29.35 17.84
C SER A 557 -7.95 30.53 16.94
N ASN A 558 -8.80 31.56 16.94
CA ASN A 558 -8.56 32.83 16.24
C ASN A 558 -8.01 33.88 17.23
N PRO A 559 -6.77 34.38 17.06
CA PRO A 559 -6.20 35.43 17.91
C PRO A 559 -6.76 36.85 17.64
N PHE A 560 -7.60 37.02 16.62
CA PHE A 560 -8.20 38.29 16.21
C PHE A 560 -9.74 38.18 16.15
N PRO A 561 -10.43 38.17 17.31
CA PRO A 561 -11.88 37.98 17.37
C PRO A 561 -12.70 39.19 16.88
N GLU A 562 -12.17 40.40 17.06
CA GLU A 562 -12.87 41.66 16.73
C GLU A 562 -12.87 42.01 15.23
N GLY A 563 -12.00 41.35 14.44
CA GLY A 563 -11.84 41.61 13.01
C GLY A 563 -10.54 40.98 12.49
N PRO A 564 -10.39 40.78 11.17
CA PRO A 564 -9.18 40.20 10.62
C PRO A 564 -7.94 41.08 10.89
N PRO A 565 -6.74 40.48 10.94
CA PRO A 565 -5.52 41.25 11.10
C PRO A 565 -5.23 42.10 9.86
N LYS A 566 -4.60 43.27 10.05
CA LYS A 566 -4.15 44.11 8.92
C LYS A 566 -2.98 43.50 8.15
N MET A 567 -2.12 42.77 8.87
CA MET A 567 -0.91 42.15 8.35
C MET A 567 -0.85 40.68 8.74
N VAL A 568 -0.32 39.85 7.86
CA VAL A 568 0.04 38.45 8.14
C VAL A 568 1.47 38.20 7.71
N ARG A 569 2.21 37.40 8.48
CA ARG A 569 3.53 36.89 8.12
C ARG A 569 3.64 35.42 8.47
N ALA A 570 4.69 34.76 7.99
CA ALA A 570 5.05 33.42 8.41
C ALA A 570 6.51 33.39 8.86
N THR A 571 6.78 32.80 10.02
CA THR A 571 8.13 32.60 10.54
C THR A 571 8.50 31.13 10.49
N LEU A 572 9.77 30.85 10.22
CA LEU A 572 10.31 29.50 10.21
C LEU A 572 11.13 29.25 11.48
N TYR A 573 10.86 28.13 12.12
CA TYR A 573 11.59 27.65 13.28
C TYR A 573 12.15 26.26 13.02
N LYS A 574 13.25 25.93 13.68
CA LYS A 574 13.76 24.57 13.79
C LYS A 574 13.33 24.01 15.14
N TYR A 575 12.50 22.97 15.12
CA TYR A 575 12.06 22.28 16.34
C TYR A 575 12.92 21.05 16.60
N ARG A 576 13.10 20.72 17.88
CA ARG A 576 13.68 19.46 18.36
C ARG A 576 12.88 18.94 19.55
N MET A 577 12.83 17.63 19.73
CA MET A 577 12.28 17.04 20.94
C MET A 577 13.21 17.30 22.11
N SER A 578 12.65 17.70 23.25
CA SER A 578 13.42 17.80 24.50
C SER A 578 13.90 16.41 24.94
N ASP A 579 15.05 16.35 25.59
CA ASP A 579 15.49 15.16 26.34
C ASP A 579 14.70 14.99 27.65
N ARG A 580 14.86 13.83 28.29
CA ARG A 580 14.16 13.51 29.55
C ARG A 580 14.47 14.48 30.69
N ALA A 581 15.72 14.91 30.82
CA ALA A 581 16.15 15.80 31.90
C ALA A 581 15.52 17.19 31.73
N THR A 582 15.55 17.74 30.51
CA THR A 582 14.91 19.01 30.16
C THR A 582 13.40 18.93 30.44
N ARG A 583 12.73 17.87 30.00
CA ARG A 583 11.29 17.70 30.23
C ARG A 583 10.94 17.65 31.72
N GLN A 584 11.76 16.97 32.53
CA GLN A 584 11.57 16.90 33.99
C GLN A 584 11.77 18.26 34.65
N ALA A 585 12.76 19.05 34.20
CA ALA A 585 13.09 20.34 34.79
C ALA A 585 12.11 21.46 34.40
N THR A 586 11.64 21.50 33.15
CA THR A 586 10.89 22.65 32.61
C THR A 586 9.47 22.32 32.17
N GLY A 587 9.11 21.04 32.07
CA GLY A 587 7.86 20.58 31.44
C GLY A 587 7.86 20.66 29.91
N ALA A 588 8.94 21.15 29.27
CA ALA A 588 9.00 21.33 27.83
C ALA A 588 9.18 20.00 27.10
N TRP A 589 8.30 19.76 26.12
CA TRP A 589 8.39 18.66 25.17
C TRP A 589 9.24 19.01 23.95
N TRP A 590 9.38 20.30 23.66
CA TRP A 590 10.06 20.83 22.49
C TRP A 590 11.10 21.88 22.87
N LYS A 591 12.16 21.94 22.07
CA LYS A 591 13.08 23.07 21.96
C LYS A 591 12.88 23.68 20.57
N ARG A 592 12.94 25.01 20.44
CA ARG A 592 12.83 25.69 19.14
C ARG A 592 13.89 26.77 18.98
N GLU A 593 14.34 26.96 17.76
CA GLU A 593 15.25 28.02 17.34
C GLU A 593 14.64 28.75 16.15
N ARG A 594 14.62 30.09 16.18
CA ARG A 594 14.09 30.89 15.07
C ARG A 594 15.10 30.91 13.93
N VAL A 595 14.69 30.46 12.76
CA VAL A 595 15.52 30.46 11.54
C VAL A 595 15.39 31.79 10.82
N GLY A 596 14.16 32.27 10.61
CA GLY A 596 13.92 33.50 9.87
C GLY A 596 12.46 33.70 9.45
N LEU A 597 12.24 34.56 8.46
CA LEU A 597 10.94 34.72 7.82
C LEU A 597 10.78 33.67 6.72
N TYR A 598 9.64 33.00 6.72
CA TYR A 598 9.19 32.13 5.64
C TYR A 598 8.41 32.94 4.58
N VAL A 599 7.59 33.88 5.04
CA VAL A 599 6.91 34.89 4.22
C VAL A 599 7.00 36.23 4.97
N ALA A 600 7.38 37.28 4.26
CA ALA A 600 7.47 38.63 4.81
C ALA A 600 6.08 39.17 5.21
N PRO A 601 6.01 40.16 6.12
CA PRO A 601 4.77 40.88 6.41
C PRO A 601 4.04 41.30 5.14
N SER A 602 2.80 40.84 5.00
CA SER A 602 1.96 41.04 3.82
C SER A 602 0.61 41.60 4.25
N MET A 603 0.02 42.46 3.42
CA MET A 603 -1.28 43.10 3.60
C MET A 603 -2.13 42.89 2.35
N LEU A 604 -3.45 43.03 2.47
CA LEU A 604 -4.30 43.14 1.27
C LEU A 604 -4.04 44.50 0.61
N SER A 605 -3.81 44.49 -0.70
CA SER A 605 -3.76 45.73 -1.48
C SER A 605 -5.15 46.38 -1.48
N PRO A 606 -5.28 47.70 -1.29
CA PRO A 606 -6.57 48.39 -1.37
C PRO A 606 -7.24 48.27 -2.75
N ASP A 607 -6.46 48.09 -3.82
CA ASP A 607 -6.91 48.28 -5.21
C ASP A 607 -6.68 47.08 -6.17
N GLU A 608 -6.20 45.93 -5.69
CA GLU A 608 -6.05 44.75 -6.55
C GLU A 608 -7.08 43.66 -6.20
N PRO A 609 -7.91 43.22 -7.16
CA PRO A 609 -8.64 41.97 -6.99
C PRO A 609 -7.62 40.84 -6.83
N THR A 610 -7.87 40.00 -5.82
CA THR A 610 -7.11 38.78 -5.48
C THR A 610 -6.51 38.13 -6.73
N PRO A 611 -5.19 37.85 -6.77
CA PRO A 611 -4.58 37.28 -7.97
C PRO A 611 -5.33 35.99 -8.34
N PRO A 612 -5.76 35.85 -9.61
CA PRO A 612 -6.43 34.65 -10.03
C PRO A 612 -5.40 33.52 -9.95
N ASN A 613 -5.66 32.62 -9.01
CA ASN A 613 -5.24 31.24 -9.09
C ASN A 613 -3.70 31.00 -9.09
N PRO A 614 -3.09 30.65 -7.93
CA PRO A 614 -1.69 30.25 -7.89
C PRO A 614 -1.44 28.82 -8.41
N PHE A 615 -2.42 28.18 -9.09
CA PHE A 615 -2.28 26.86 -9.70
C PHE A 615 -1.85 26.89 -11.18
N THR A 616 -1.51 28.05 -11.74
CA THR A 616 -0.91 28.20 -13.08
C THR A 616 0.58 27.82 -13.06
N GLY A 617 0.84 26.52 -12.97
CA GLY A 617 2.21 25.98 -13.01
C GLY A 617 2.33 24.51 -12.59
N LEU A 618 1.44 23.63 -13.05
CA LEU A 618 1.56 22.19 -12.79
C LEU A 618 2.20 21.47 -13.98
N HIS A 619 3.54 21.49 -14.01
CA HIS A 619 4.27 20.32 -14.48
C HIS A 619 4.25 19.28 -13.37
N TRP A 620 3.76 18.08 -13.68
CA TRP A 620 3.76 16.95 -12.76
C TRP A 620 5.20 16.64 -12.32
N PRO A 621 5.57 16.86 -11.04
CA PRO A 621 6.74 16.20 -10.52
C PRO A 621 6.41 14.70 -10.54
N ARG A 622 7.30 13.88 -11.11
CA ARG A 622 7.34 12.47 -10.71
C ARG A 622 7.35 12.50 -9.19
N ALA A 623 6.44 11.75 -8.54
CA ALA A 623 6.42 11.59 -7.10
C ALA A 623 7.89 11.43 -6.65
N GLN A 624 8.44 12.45 -6.00
CA GLN A 624 9.80 12.36 -5.50
C GLN A 624 9.76 11.24 -4.45
N ALA A 625 10.70 10.32 -4.66
CA ALA A 625 10.65 8.92 -4.27
C ALA A 625 10.39 8.67 -2.79
#